data_AF-A0A2V6PI57-F1
#
_entry.id   AF-A0A2V6PI57-F1
#
_cell.length_a   1.000
_cell.length_b   1.000
_cell.length_c   1.000
_cell.angle_alpha   90.00
_cell.angle_beta   90.00
_cell.angle_gamma   90.00
#
_symmetry.space_group_name_H-M   'P 1'
#
loop_
_entity.id
_entity.type
_entity.pdbx_description
1 polymer ?
#
loop_
_entity_poly.entity_id
_entity_poly.type
_entity_poly.pdbx_seq_one_letter_code
_entity_poly.pdbx_strand_id
1 'polypeptide(L)'
;MAGRVIKSAGGDLDKQVDAAYRLAFSRRPDNREQQTVKKFFDRHREIVARRAAAGEALALPPELPDRADRVEAASLVDFCHMLINANEFVYPN
;
A
#
# COMPACT_ATOMS: atom_id res chain seq x y z
N MET A 1 -8.31 3.17 3.71
CA MET A 1 -6.98 3.37 4.34
C MET A 1 -6.00 4.08 3.40
N ALA A 2 -5.73 3.56 2.19
CA ALA A 2 -4.73 4.11 1.26
C ALA A 2 -4.87 5.62 0.96
N GLY A 3 -6.08 6.15 0.75
CA GLY A 3 -6.28 7.58 0.53
C GLY A 3 -5.75 8.47 1.68
N ARG A 4 -5.90 8.01 2.93
CA ARG A 4 -5.35 8.71 4.11
C ARG A 4 -3.82 8.68 4.09
N VAL A 5 -3.23 7.55 3.70
CA VAL A 5 -1.78 7.38 3.58
C VAL A 5 -1.21 8.32 2.51
N ILE A 6 -1.83 8.39 1.33
CA ILE A 6 -1.42 9.31 0.26
C ILE A 6 -1.52 10.76 0.73
N LYS A 7 -2.62 11.13 1.40
CA LYS A 7 -2.81 12.49 1.92
C LYS A 7 -1.75 12.89 2.96
N SER A 8 -1.28 11.96 3.78
CA SER A 8 -0.29 12.26 4.83
C SER A 8 1.16 12.13 4.37
N ALA A 9 1.47 11.19 3.47
CA ALA A 9 2.84 10.82 3.10
C ALA A 9 3.24 11.24 1.68
N GLY A 10 2.28 11.69 0.86
CA GLY A 10 2.55 12.00 -0.54
C GLY A 10 2.97 10.76 -1.34
N GLY A 11 3.94 10.91 -2.24
CA GLY A 11 4.48 9.81 -3.07
C GLY A 11 5.73 9.11 -2.52
N ASP A 12 6.14 9.41 -1.28
CA ASP A 12 7.31 8.82 -0.64
C ASP A 12 6.96 7.45 -0.06
N LEU A 13 7.44 6.37 -0.69
CA LEU A 13 7.10 5.00 -0.30
C LEU A 13 7.48 4.71 1.16
N ASP A 14 8.62 5.19 1.64
CA ASP A 14 9.05 4.91 3.02
C ASP A 14 8.10 5.53 4.04
N LYS A 15 7.66 6.77 3.78
CA LYS A 15 6.65 7.43 4.61
C LYS A 15 5.27 6.81 4.48
N GLN A 16 4.91 6.33 3.29
CA GLN A 16 3.64 5.64 3.08
C GLN A 16 3.58 4.32 3.87
N VAL A 17 4.67 3.56 3.91
CA VAL A 17 4.75 2.31 4.68
C VAL A 17 4.69 2.60 6.18
N ASP A 18 5.43 3.60 6.69
CA ASP A 18 5.34 4.02 8.10
C ASP A 18 3.90 4.40 8.48
N ALA A 19 3.24 5.24 7.66
CA ALA A 19 1.86 5.66 7.89
C ALA A 19 0.87 4.48 7.85
N ALA A 20 1.04 3.56 6.89
CA ALA A 20 0.19 2.38 6.76
C ALA A 20 0.32 1.44 7.98
N TYR A 21 1.54 1.18 8.44
CA TYR A 21 1.81 0.37 9.64
C TYR A 21 1.22 1.01 10.91
N ARG A 22 1.33 2.33 11.05
CA ARG A 22 0.70 3.06 12.17
C ARG A 22 -0.81 2.93 12.16
N LEU A 23 -1.43 2.98 10.98
CA LEU A 23 -2.88 2.85 10.85
C LEU A 23 -3.39 1.43 11.10
N ALA A 24 -2.64 0.41 10.67
CA ALA A 24 -3.05 -1.00 10.81
C ALA A 24 -2.66 -1.62 12.16
N PHE A 25 -1.44 -1.35 12.64
CA PHE A 25 -0.84 -2.04 13.79
C PHE A 25 -0.48 -1.10 14.95
N SER A 26 -0.75 0.21 14.86
CA SER A 26 -0.40 1.21 15.88
C SER A 26 1.10 1.27 16.24
N ARG A 27 1.98 0.80 15.34
CA ARG A 27 3.44 0.86 15.50
C ARG A 27 4.12 1.19 14.18
N ARG A 28 5.42 1.48 14.24
CA ARG A 28 6.27 1.54 13.04
C ARG A 28 6.61 0.14 12.55
N PRO A 29 6.86 -0.04 11.24
CA PRO A 29 7.51 -1.26 10.77
C PRO A 29 8.93 -1.33 11.34
N ASP A 30 9.41 -2.54 11.59
CA ASP A 30 10.85 -2.74 11.80
C ASP A 30 11.63 -2.75 10.47
N ASN A 31 12.96 -2.86 10.54
CA ASN A 31 13.81 -2.85 9.35
C ASN A 31 13.54 -4.03 8.40
N ARG A 32 13.20 -5.20 8.93
CA ARG A 32 12.93 -6.40 8.14
C ARG A 32 11.60 -6.29 7.42
N GLU A 33 10.58 -5.81 8.13
CA GLU A 33 9.26 -5.49 7.58
C GLU A 33 9.39 -4.44 6.48
N GLN A 34 10.11 -3.34 6.73
CA GLN A 34 10.33 -2.29 5.73
C GLN A 34 10.95 -2.87 4.44
N GLN A 35 11.99 -3.70 4.57
CA GLN A 35 12.63 -4.33 3.40
C GLN A 35 11.71 -5.31 2.68
N THR A 36 10.90 -6.06 3.43
CA THR A 36 9.93 -7.01 2.86
C THR A 36 8.87 -6.27 2.05
N VAL A 37 8.37 -5.15 2.57
CA VAL A 37 7.39 -4.30 1.89
C VAL A 37 7.99 -3.67 0.64
N LYS A 38 9.23 -3.17 0.68
CA LYS A 38 9.90 -2.65 -0.53
C LYS A 38 9.94 -3.68 -1.66
N LYS A 39 10.37 -4.90 -1.34
CA LYS A 39 10.39 -6.02 -2.32
C LYS A 39 8.99 -6.38 -2.83
N PHE A 40 7.98 -6.31 -1.96
CA PHE A 40 6.59 -6.45 -2.37
C PHE A 40 6.23 -5.39 -3.42
N PHE A 41 6.49 -4.11 -3.15
CA PHE A 41 6.15 -3.04 -4.08
C PHE A 41 6.91 -3.14 -5.41
N ASP A 42 8.20 -3.49 -5.38
CA ASP A 42 9.01 -3.68 -6.60
C ASP A 42 8.36 -4.70 -7.55
N ARG A 43 7.88 -5.83 -7.00
CA ARG A 43 7.23 -6.88 -7.79
C ARG A 43 5.77 -6.56 -8.12
N HIS A 44 5.02 -6.04 -7.15
CA HIS A 44 3.57 -5.91 -7.24
C HIS A 44 3.17 -4.80 -8.23
N ARG A 45 3.94 -3.72 -8.30
CA ARG A 45 3.72 -2.65 -9.30
C ARG A 45 3.73 -3.18 -10.72
N GLU A 46 4.65 -4.09 -11.05
CA GLU A 46 4.68 -4.71 -12.37
C GLU A 46 3.43 -5.53 -12.67
N ILE A 47 2.91 -6.26 -11.67
CA ILE A 47 1.70 -7.06 -11.81
C ILE A 47 0.49 -6.14 -12.03
N VAL A 48 0.35 -5.10 -11.21
CA VAL A 48 -0.74 -4.13 -11.32
C VAL A 48 -0.68 -3.38 -12.65
N ALA A 49 0.51 -2.96 -13.10
CA ALA A 49 0.69 -2.32 -14.39
C ALA A 49 0.27 -3.23 -15.56
N ARG A 50 0.64 -4.52 -15.52
CA ARG A 50 0.22 -5.49 -16.55
C ARG A 50 -1.28 -5.70 -16.59
N ARG A 51 -1.93 -5.81 -15.43
CA ARG A 51 -3.40 -5.91 -15.32
C ARG A 51 -4.09 -4.67 -15.88
N ALA A 52 -3.59 -3.49 -15.52
CA ALA A 52 -4.10 -2.22 -16.06
C ALA A 52 -3.97 -2.17 -17.59
N ALA A 53 -2.82 -2.58 -18.14
CA ALA A 53 -2.58 -2.64 -19.58
C ALA A 53 -3.49 -3.66 -20.29
N ALA A 54 -3.90 -4.72 -19.60
CA ALA A 54 -4.88 -5.69 -20.08
C ALA A 54 -6.34 -5.20 -19.97
N GLY A 55 -6.57 -3.98 -19.48
CA GLY A 55 -7.90 -3.37 -19.36
C GLY A 55 -8.65 -3.72 -18.07
N GLU A 56 -7.98 -4.34 -17.09
CA GLU A 56 -8.61 -4.60 -15.79
C GLU A 56 -8.82 -3.31 -14.99
N ALA A 57 -9.91 -3.25 -14.22
CA ALA A 57 -10.20 -2.13 -13.36
C ALA A 57 -9.23 -2.08 -12.17
N LEU A 58 -8.59 -0.93 -11.96
CA LEU A 58 -7.75 -0.70 -10.79
C LEU A 58 -8.60 -0.28 -9.58
N ALA A 59 -8.34 -0.89 -8.43
CA ALA A 59 -8.87 -0.42 -7.15
C ALA A 59 -8.15 0.86 -6.75
N LEU A 60 -8.85 1.99 -6.74
CA LEU A 60 -8.29 3.30 -6.40
C LEU A 60 -8.94 3.85 -5.13
N PRO A 61 -8.21 4.65 -4.33
CA PRO A 61 -8.83 5.35 -3.22
C PRO A 61 -9.87 6.37 -3.75
N PRO A 62 -10.95 6.63 -2.99
CA PRO A 62 -12.05 7.50 -3.44
C PRO A 62 -11.61 8.94 -3.72
N GLU A 63 -10.57 9.41 -3.01
CA GLU A 63 -9.91 10.69 -3.28
C GLU A 63 -8.47 10.40 -3.70
N LEU A 64 -8.17 10.64 -4.97
CA LEU A 64 -6.83 10.53 -5.54
C LEU A 64 -6.47 11.86 -6.20
N PRO A 65 -5.31 12.47 -5.89
CA PRO A 65 -4.88 13.69 -6.59
C PRO A 65 -4.75 13.45 -8.10
N ASP A 66 -5.14 14.42 -8.94
CA ASP A 66 -5.17 14.28 -10.41
C ASP A 66 -3.83 13.83 -11.02
N ARG A 67 -2.72 14.25 -10.41
CA ARG A 67 -1.34 13.94 -10.84
C ARG A 67 -0.75 12.69 -10.19
N ALA A 68 -1.52 11.94 -9.41
CA ALA A 68 -1.03 10.74 -8.76
C ALA A 68 -1.00 9.57 -9.76
N ASP A 69 0.06 8.77 -9.68
CA ASP A 69 0.18 7.55 -10.46
C ASP A 69 -0.87 6.53 -10.00
N ARG A 70 -1.68 6.04 -10.94
CA ARG A 70 -2.80 5.12 -10.65
C ARG A 70 -2.32 3.71 -10.30
N VAL A 71 -1.21 3.26 -10.87
CA VAL A 71 -0.60 1.95 -10.56
C VAL A 71 0.00 1.99 -9.15
N GLU A 72 0.68 3.08 -8.80
CA GLU A 72 1.19 3.31 -7.44
C GLU A 72 0.03 3.34 -6.43
N ALA A 73 -1.02 4.09 -6.73
CA ALA A 73 -2.18 4.21 -5.86
C ALA A 73 -2.89 2.86 -5.66
N ALA A 74 -3.08 2.08 -6.72
CA ALA A 74 -3.68 0.76 -6.64
C ALA A 74 -2.80 -0.25 -5.88
N SER A 75 -1.49 -0.24 -6.13
CA SER A 75 -0.54 -1.07 -5.38
C SER A 75 -0.58 -0.77 -3.87
N LEU A 76 -0.74 0.51 -3.52
CA LEU A 76 -0.90 0.93 -2.12
C LEU A 76 -2.25 0.52 -1.52
N VAL A 77 -3.33 0.51 -2.31
CA VAL A 77 -4.64 -0.02 -1.91
C VAL A 77 -4.52 -1.50 -1.55
N ASP A 78 -3.94 -2.31 -2.42
CA ASP A 78 -3.73 -3.74 -2.18
C ASP A 78 -2.86 -4.00 -0.95
N PHE A 79 -1.78 -3.22 -0.79
CA PHE A 79 -0.93 -3.29 0.40
C PHE A 79 -1.71 -2.98 1.69
N CYS A 80 -2.53 -1.92 1.68
CA CYS A 80 -3.35 -1.58 2.84
C CYS A 80 -4.36 -2.68 3.19
N HIS A 81 -4.96 -3.32 2.18
CA HIS A 81 -5.85 -4.46 2.40
C HIS A 81 -5.10 -5.65 3.04
N MET A 82 -3.89 -5.95 2.55
CA MET A 82 -3.06 -6.99 3.14
C MET A 82 -2.75 -6.71 4.62
N LEU A 83 -2.41 -5.47 4.99
CA LEU A 83 -2.12 -5.13 6.38
C LEU A 83 -3.35 -5.26 7.30
N ILE A 84 -4.52 -4.82 6.83
CA ILE A 84 -5.77 -4.95 7.60
C ILE A 84 -6.09 -6.43 7.83
N ASN A 85 -5.97 -7.25 6.79
CA ASN A 85 -6.16 -8.70 6.92
C ASN A 85 -5.13 -9.32 7.88
N ALA A 86 -3.86 -8.94 7.77
CA ALA A 86 -2.81 -9.44 8.67
C ALA A 86 -3.06 -9.07 10.13
N ASN A 87 -3.67 -7.91 10.40
CA ASN A 87 -4.06 -7.50 11.76
C ASN A 87 -5.25 -8.32 12.29
N GLU A 88 -6.19 -8.70 11.43
CA GLU A 88 -7.37 -9.47 11.81
C GLU A 88 -7.03 -10.95 12.12
N PHE A 89 -5.96 -11.49 11.52
CA PHE A 89 -5.49 -12.87 11.74
C PHE A 89 -4.27 -12.99 12.64
N VAL A 90 -4.01 -12.01 13.52
CA VAL A 90 -3.03 -12.18 14.59
C VAL A 90 -3.56 -13.21 15.59
N TYR A 91 -3.15 -14.47 15.42
CA TYR A 91 -3.32 -15.48 16.44
C TYR A 91 -2.39 -15.13 17.62
N PRO A 92 -2.92 -14.98 18.84
CA PRO A 92 -2.06 -14.97 20.01
C PRO A 92 -1.35 -16.33 20.08
N ASN A 93 -0.01 -16.32 20.11
CA ASN A 93 0.78 -17.51 20.44
C ASN A 93 0.49 -17.99 21.86
#